data_AF-A0A023F6U8-F1
#
_entry.id   AF-A0A023F6U8-F1
#
_cell.length_a   1.000
_cell.length_b   1.000
_cell.length_c   1.000
_cell.angle_alpha   90.00
_cell.angle_beta   90.00
_cell.angle_gamma   90.00
#
_symmetry.space_group_name_H-M   'P 1'
#
loop_
_entity.id
_entity.type
_entity.pdbx_description
1 polymer ?
#
loop_
_entity_poly.entity_id
_entity_poly.type
_entity_poly.pdbx_seq_one_letter_code
_entity_poly.pdbx_strand_id
1 'polypeptide(L)'
;ERRAYRNALDRKRRDQLKSIFKNLKNVIPSLQTEKMPSRATILKKAAEHIRFMKKKNAGQWQDLEVLQRQNSALEAQIAAMECENSSDDGDEVKVKEEIREVLEEFCEVSDSSDSEYSYPTSLHKNKKIKFQEPYDFS
;
A
#
# COMPACT_ATOMS: atom_id res chain seq x y z
N GLU A 1 -28.40 -30.26 27.45
CA GLU A 1 -28.16 -29.87 26.04
C GLU A 1 -27.68 -28.43 25.83
N ARG A 2 -28.42 -27.39 26.25
CA ARG A 2 -28.07 -25.97 26.01
C ARG A 2 -26.66 -25.54 26.50
N ARG A 3 -26.15 -26.10 27.60
CA ARG A 3 -24.78 -25.83 28.11
C ARG A 3 -23.69 -26.43 27.21
N ALA A 4 -23.90 -27.65 26.70
CA ALA A 4 -22.93 -28.33 25.84
C ALA A 4 -22.75 -27.59 24.50
N TYR A 5 -23.86 -27.17 23.88
CA TYR A 5 -23.83 -26.37 22.65
C TYR A 5 -23.11 -25.02 22.84
N ARG A 6 -23.43 -24.29 23.91
CA ARG A 6 -22.74 -23.03 24.24
C ARG A 6 -21.23 -23.24 24.46
N ASN A 7 -20.83 -24.31 25.14
CA ASN A 7 -19.42 -24.64 25.36
C ASN A 7 -18.69 -25.00 24.05
N ALA A 8 -19.37 -25.69 23.13
CA ALA A 8 -18.82 -26.02 21.81
C ALA A 8 -18.56 -24.75 20.98
N LEU A 9 -19.51 -23.82 20.98
CA LEU A 9 -19.35 -22.53 20.29
C LEU A 9 -18.19 -21.71 20.85
N ASP A 10 -18.08 -21.58 22.19
CA ASP A 10 -16.97 -20.81 22.76
C ASP A 10 -15.61 -21.48 22.51
N ARG A 11 -15.55 -22.82 22.47
CA ARG A 11 -14.32 -23.52 22.06
C ARG A 11 -13.93 -23.18 20.62
N LYS A 12 -14.88 -23.22 19.67
CA LYS A 12 -14.66 -22.80 18.28
C LYS A 12 -14.15 -21.36 18.20
N ARG A 13 -14.78 -20.44 18.94
CA ARG A 13 -14.36 -19.03 19.01
C ARG A 13 -12.94 -18.87 19.55
N ARG A 14 -12.58 -19.58 20.62
CA ARG A 14 -11.23 -19.53 21.22
C ARG A 14 -10.16 -20.08 20.28
N ASP A 15 -10.47 -21.12 19.51
CA ASP A 15 -9.53 -21.69 18.54
C ASP A 15 -9.35 -20.77 17.32
N GLN A 16 -10.42 -20.12 16.85
CA GLN A 16 -10.31 -19.04 15.85
C GLN A 16 -9.42 -17.91 16.36
N LEU A 17 -9.64 -17.42 17.58
CA LEU A 17 -8.82 -16.37 18.18
C LEU A 17 -7.35 -16.79 18.31
N LYS A 18 -7.10 -18.04 18.71
CA LYS A 18 -5.75 -18.62 18.79
C LYS A 18 -5.06 -18.62 17.42
N SER A 19 -5.80 -18.97 16.36
CA SER A 19 -5.29 -18.91 14.98
C SER A 19 -4.91 -17.48 14.57
N ILE A 20 -5.78 -16.50 14.85
CA ILE A 20 -5.51 -15.08 14.56
C ILE A 20 -4.23 -14.61 15.26
N PHE A 21 -4.03 -14.94 16.54
CA PHE A 21 -2.80 -14.59 17.26
C PHE A 21 -1.56 -15.27 16.68
N LYS A 22 -1.68 -16.52 16.20
CA LYS A 22 -0.58 -17.22 15.52
C LYS A 22 -0.21 -16.52 14.21
N ASN A 23 -1.20 -16.14 13.42
CA ASN A 23 -0.98 -15.42 12.16
C ASN A 23 -0.34 -14.05 12.40
N LEU A 24 -0.86 -13.30 13.38
CA LEU A 24 -0.31 -12.00 13.76
C LEU A 24 1.16 -12.11 14.23
N LYS A 25 1.49 -13.15 15.02
CA LYS A 25 2.87 -13.41 15.45
C LYS A 25 3.81 -13.59 14.25
N ASN A 26 3.40 -14.36 13.25
CA ASN A 26 4.26 -14.73 12.12
C ASN A 26 4.66 -13.53 11.24
N VAL A 27 3.79 -12.52 11.14
CA VAL A 27 4.04 -11.31 10.36
C VAL A 27 4.88 -10.26 11.08
N ILE A 28 5.14 -10.43 12.38
CA ILE A 28 5.92 -9.49 13.19
C ILE A 28 7.36 -10.00 13.31
N PRO A 29 8.36 -9.37 12.66
CA PRO A 29 9.73 -9.89 12.61
C PRO A 29 10.35 -10.16 13.99
N SER A 30 10.11 -9.26 14.96
CA SER A 30 10.65 -9.36 16.33
C SER A 30 10.04 -10.49 17.18
N LEU A 31 9.06 -11.24 16.66
CA LEU A 31 8.39 -12.36 17.33
C LEU A 31 8.66 -13.71 16.67
N GLN A 32 9.35 -13.74 15.53
CA GLN A 32 9.61 -14.98 14.78
C GLN A 32 10.55 -15.92 15.55
N THR A 33 11.54 -15.35 16.26
CA THR A 33 12.50 -16.10 17.08
C THR A 33 11.93 -16.54 18.43
N GLU A 34 10.89 -15.87 18.91
CA GLU A 34 10.29 -16.14 20.21
C GLU A 34 9.33 -17.33 20.09
N LYS A 35 9.65 -18.47 20.72
CA LYS A 35 8.85 -19.70 20.55
C LYS A 35 7.41 -19.52 20.99
N MET A 36 7.15 -18.97 22.17
CA MET A 36 5.81 -18.85 22.77
C MET A 36 5.57 -17.46 23.41
N PRO A 37 5.44 -16.38 22.62
CA PRO A 37 5.15 -15.06 23.16
C PRO A 37 3.75 -14.99 23.79
N SER A 38 3.63 -14.23 24.88
CA SER A 38 2.32 -13.98 25.51
C SER A 38 1.41 -13.16 24.57
N ARG A 39 0.08 -13.28 24.71
CA ARG A 39 -0.87 -12.46 23.92
C ARG A 39 -0.61 -10.96 24.09
N ALA A 40 -0.32 -10.51 25.31
CA ALA A 40 0.02 -9.11 25.58
C ALA A 40 1.30 -8.70 24.84
N THR A 41 2.33 -9.56 24.82
CA THR A 41 3.57 -9.32 24.07
C THR A 41 3.30 -9.22 22.57
N ILE A 42 2.46 -10.10 22.02
CA ILE A 42 2.08 -10.05 20.60
C ILE A 42 1.44 -8.70 20.26
N LEU A 43 0.46 -8.26 21.05
CA LEU A 43 -0.21 -6.97 20.83
C LEU A 43 0.74 -5.78 20.97
N LYS A 44 1.61 -5.81 22.00
CA LYS A 44 2.60 -4.74 22.24
C LYS A 44 3.57 -4.62 21.05
N LYS A 45 4.22 -5.72 20.65
CA LYS A 45 5.17 -5.69 19.54
C LYS A 45 4.48 -5.42 18.20
N ALA A 46 3.21 -5.81 18.02
CA ALA A 46 2.43 -5.44 16.83
C ALA A 46 2.26 -3.92 16.73
N ALA A 47 1.86 -3.27 17.82
CA ALA A 47 1.69 -1.82 17.86
C ALA A 47 3.02 -1.09 17.62
N GLU A 48 4.11 -1.57 18.22
CA GLU A 48 5.46 -1.05 17.97
C GLU A 48 5.88 -1.22 16.50
N HIS A 49 5.63 -2.38 15.90
CA HIS A 49 5.96 -2.64 14.51
C HIS A 49 5.16 -1.76 13.54
N ILE A 50 3.87 -1.53 13.79
CA ILE A 50 3.05 -0.61 12.99
C ILE A 50 3.63 0.80 13.05
N ARG A 51 3.96 1.30 14.25
CA ARG A 51 4.57 2.64 14.40
C ARG A 51 5.91 2.75 13.67
N PHE A 52 6.75 1.73 13.82
CA PHE A 52 8.03 1.65 13.12
C PHE A 52 7.86 1.69 11.60
N MET A 53 6.98 0.85 11.04
CA MET A 53 6.73 0.79 9.60
C MET A 53 6.16 2.10 9.07
N LYS A 54 5.28 2.79 9.81
CA LYS A 54 4.79 4.12 9.43
C LYS A 54 5.92 5.13 9.32
N LYS A 55 6.81 5.21 10.32
CA LYS A 55 7.97 6.12 10.30
C LYS A 55 8.94 5.77 9.17
N LYS A 56 9.22 4.47 8.98
CA LYS A 56 10.12 3.97 7.93
C LYS A 56 9.58 4.34 6.55
N ASN A 57 8.30 4.07 6.28
CA ASN A 57 7.69 4.38 4.98
C ASN A 57 7.73 5.88 4.68
N ALA A 58 7.49 6.74 5.68
CA ALA A 58 7.56 8.19 5.48
C ALA A 58 8.97 8.65 5.02
N GLY A 59 10.03 8.13 5.63
CA GLY A 59 11.39 8.39 5.18
C GLY A 59 11.66 7.84 3.77
N GLN A 60 11.22 6.62 3.49
CA GLN A 60 11.36 6.03 2.14
C GLN A 60 10.63 6.82 1.06
N TRP A 61 9.47 7.41 1.36
CA TRP A 61 8.76 8.29 0.43
C TRP A 61 9.55 9.57 0.13
N GLN A 62 10.17 10.16 1.16
CA GLN A 62 11.04 11.31 0.97
C GLN A 62 12.27 10.96 0.11
N ASP A 63 12.88 9.80 0.34
CA ASP A 63 14.01 9.32 -0.47
C ASP A 63 13.60 9.11 -1.93
N LEU A 64 12.42 8.52 -2.16
CA LEU A 64 11.86 8.36 -3.51
C LEU A 64 11.65 9.71 -4.20
N GLU A 65 11.11 10.70 -3.50
CA GLU A 65 10.88 12.04 -4.06
C GLU A 65 12.20 12.72 -4.44
N VAL A 66 13.23 12.63 -3.58
CA VAL A 66 14.56 13.18 -3.88
C VAL A 66 15.17 12.49 -5.09
N LEU A 67 15.10 11.16 -5.16
CA LEU A 67 15.61 10.38 -6.30
C LEU A 67 14.88 10.71 -7.60
N GLN A 68 13.56 10.88 -7.56
CA GLN A 68 12.78 11.29 -8.72
C GLN A 68 13.21 12.66 -9.24
N ARG A 69 13.37 13.66 -8.36
CA ARG A 69 13.87 14.99 -8.78
C ARG A 69 15.27 14.92 -9.36
N GLN A 70 16.16 14.11 -8.75
CA GLN A 70 17.51 13.91 -9.27
C GLN A 70 17.49 13.27 -10.66
N ASN A 71 16.69 12.24 -10.87
CA ASN A 71 16.53 11.60 -12.18
C ASN A 71 16.00 12.59 -13.21
N SER A 72 14.93 13.34 -12.90
CA SER A 72 14.40 14.35 -13.82
C SER A 72 15.42 15.43 -14.17
N ALA A 73 16.26 15.87 -13.21
CA ALA A 73 17.31 16.83 -13.48
C ALA A 73 18.42 16.27 -14.37
N LEU A 74 18.78 14.99 -14.18
CA LEU A 74 19.76 14.29 -15.03
C LEU A 74 19.19 14.07 -16.43
N GLU A 75 17.94 13.66 -16.57
CA GLU A 75 17.26 13.51 -17.86
C GLU A 75 17.21 14.84 -18.62
N ALA A 76 16.95 15.96 -17.93
CA ALA A 76 16.98 17.29 -18.54
C ALA A 76 18.39 17.69 -19.01
N GLN A 77 19.43 17.35 -18.25
CA GLN A 77 20.83 17.58 -18.64
C GLN A 77 21.21 16.74 -19.85
N ILE A 78 20.82 15.46 -19.87
CA ILE A 78 21.05 14.56 -21.01
C ILE A 78 20.37 15.13 -22.25
N ALA A 79 19.08 15.49 -22.17
CA ALA A 79 18.34 16.07 -23.28
C ALA A 79 18.96 17.39 -23.79
N ALA A 80 19.46 18.26 -22.89
CA ALA A 80 20.13 19.49 -23.29
C ALA A 80 21.44 19.23 -24.05
N MET A 81 22.26 18.29 -23.57
CA MET A 81 23.50 17.88 -24.25
C MET A 81 23.21 17.15 -25.57
N GLU A 82 22.14 16.35 -25.61
CA GLU A 82 21.66 15.71 -26.83
C GLU A 82 21.21 16.77 -27.83
N CYS A 83 20.47 17.83 -27.44
CA CYS A 83 20.11 18.94 -28.33
C CYS A 83 21.32 19.74 -28.84
N GLU A 84 22.38 19.92 -28.04
CA GLU A 84 23.63 20.54 -28.51
C GLU A 84 24.37 19.65 -29.52
N ASN A 85 24.22 18.33 -29.41
CA ASN A 85 24.86 17.35 -30.30
C ASN A 85 23.96 16.91 -31.48
N SER A 86 22.64 17.08 -31.38
CA SER A 86 21.62 16.73 -32.37
C SER A 86 21.24 17.97 -33.16
N SER A 87 22.17 18.39 -34.02
CA SER A 87 21.80 19.09 -35.25
C SER A 87 21.24 18.13 -36.32
N ASP A 88 20.65 16.99 -35.94
CA ASP A 88 20.04 16.02 -36.86
C ASP A 88 18.95 15.15 -36.15
N ASP A 89 17.71 15.29 -36.65
CA ASP A 89 16.48 14.49 -36.56
C ASP A 89 15.88 13.99 -35.22
N GLY A 90 14.59 14.35 -34.99
CA GLY A 90 13.82 14.05 -33.78
C GLY A 90 12.61 13.13 -33.97
N ASP A 91 12.25 12.36 -32.93
CA ASP A 91 10.92 11.73 -32.76
C ASP A 91 10.67 11.07 -31.36
N GLU A 92 11.12 11.68 -30.24
CA GLU A 92 11.06 11.03 -28.89
C GLU A 92 10.26 11.81 -27.82
N VAL A 93 9.19 12.52 -28.19
CA VAL A 93 8.40 13.33 -27.22
C VAL A 93 7.15 12.59 -26.69
N LYS A 94 6.67 11.55 -27.37
CA LYS A 94 5.33 10.98 -27.10
C LYS A 94 5.23 10.04 -25.90
N VAL A 95 6.30 9.35 -25.51
CA VAL A 95 6.25 8.29 -24.47
C VAL A 95 6.28 8.86 -23.05
N LYS A 96 6.83 10.07 -22.86
CA LYS A 96 6.97 10.70 -21.54
C LYS A 96 5.66 11.32 -21.03
N GLU A 97 4.74 11.68 -21.93
CA GLU A 97 3.44 12.27 -21.60
C GLU A 97 2.51 11.25 -20.93
N GLU A 98 2.44 10.01 -21.46
CA GLU A 98 1.54 8.96 -20.95
C GLU A 98 1.92 8.49 -19.53
N ILE A 99 3.21 8.51 -19.17
CA ILE A 99 3.68 8.10 -17.83
C ILE A 99 3.37 9.18 -16.78
N ARG A 100 3.44 10.46 -17.16
CA ARG A 100 3.09 11.59 -16.27
C ARG A 100 1.61 11.56 -15.91
N GLU A 101 0.74 11.27 -16.88
CA GLU A 101 -0.72 11.23 -16.68
C GLU A 101 -1.13 10.13 -15.68
N VAL A 102 -0.48 8.96 -15.73
CA VAL A 102 -0.71 7.85 -14.78
C VAL A 102 -0.22 8.17 -13.35
N LEU A 103 0.81 9.00 -13.20
CA LEU A 103 1.37 9.36 -11.90
C LEU A 103 0.57 10.48 -11.20
N GLU A 104 0.01 11.42 -11.98
CA GLU A 104 -0.86 12.48 -11.47
C GLU A 104 -2.21 11.91 -10.98
N GLU A 105 -2.75 10.87 -11.62
CA GLU A 105 -3.97 10.16 -11.18
C GLU A 105 -3.83 9.51 -9.78
N PHE A 106 -2.61 9.21 -9.32
CA PHE A 106 -2.38 8.60 -8.01
C PHE A 106 -2.27 9.62 -6.85
N CYS A 107 -2.04 10.90 -7.17
CA CYS A 107 -1.78 11.96 -6.19
C CYS A 107 -3.03 12.75 -5.75
N GLU A 108 -4.14 12.72 -6.50
CA GLU A 108 -5.30 13.60 -6.28
C GLU A 108 -6.33 13.10 -5.24
N VAL A 109 -5.89 12.33 -4.23
CA VAL A 109 -6.79 11.88 -3.17
C VAL A 109 -6.62 12.59 -1.83
N SER A 110 -6.16 13.84 -1.78
CA SER A 110 -6.14 14.62 -0.53
C SER A 110 -6.54 16.07 -0.77
N ASP A 111 -7.82 16.38 -0.57
CA ASP A 111 -8.21 17.62 0.11
C ASP A 111 -9.68 17.60 0.57
N SER A 112 -9.90 17.53 1.90
CA SER A 112 -10.61 18.56 2.68
C SER A 112 -11.07 18.08 4.09
N SER A 113 -10.36 18.60 5.10
CA SER A 113 -10.79 19.09 6.43
C SER A 113 -11.62 18.23 7.41
N ASP A 114 -10.95 17.67 8.43
CA ASP A 114 -10.92 18.13 9.85
C ASP A 114 -10.66 16.94 10.82
N SER A 115 -9.38 16.66 11.11
CA SER A 115 -8.90 15.71 12.13
C SER A 115 -7.36 15.71 12.12
N GLU A 116 -6.70 15.74 13.28
CA GLU A 116 -5.22 15.78 13.46
C GLU A 116 -4.44 14.56 12.92
N TYR A 117 -5.00 13.80 11.98
CA TYR A 117 -4.32 12.70 11.30
C TYR A 117 -4.58 12.76 9.79
N SER A 118 -3.55 13.15 9.04
CA SER A 118 -3.58 13.22 7.57
C SER A 118 -3.38 11.83 6.93
N TYR A 119 -4.39 11.36 6.21
CA TYR A 119 -4.30 10.34 5.16
C TYR A 119 -5.25 10.73 4.02
N PRO A 120 -4.86 10.57 2.75
CA PRO A 120 -5.73 10.85 1.59
C PRO A 120 -6.87 9.85 1.45
N THR A 121 -8.10 10.35 1.26
CA THR A 121 -9.25 9.56 0.81
C THR A 121 -10.07 10.35 -0.21
N SER A 122 -10.27 9.82 -1.42
CA SER A 122 -11.28 10.32 -2.36
C SER A 122 -12.29 9.23 -2.68
N LEU A 123 -13.53 9.51 -2.32
CA LEU A 123 -14.71 8.72 -2.63
C LEU A 123 -15.36 9.37 -3.87
N HIS A 124 -15.19 8.80 -5.06
CA HIS A 124 -15.89 9.25 -6.27
C HIS A 124 -16.57 8.08 -7.01
N LYS A 125 -17.87 7.97 -6.73
CA LYS A 125 -19.01 7.67 -7.62
C LYS A 125 -18.81 6.64 -8.75
N ASN A 126 -19.44 5.49 -8.52
CA ASN A 126 -19.68 4.39 -9.44
C ASN A 126 -20.07 4.83 -10.87
N LYS A 127 -19.25 4.48 -11.87
CA LYS A 127 -19.75 4.18 -13.22
C LYS A 127 -20.18 2.71 -13.23
N LYS A 128 -21.46 2.47 -13.55
CA LYS A 128 -22.07 1.14 -13.68
C LYS A 128 -21.34 0.37 -14.79
N ILE A 129 -20.47 -0.57 -14.44
CA ILE A 129 -19.95 -1.55 -15.40
C ILE A 129 -21.08 -2.55 -15.63
N LYS A 130 -21.61 -2.60 -16.86
CA LYS A 130 -22.54 -3.66 -17.28
C LYS A 130 -21.75 -4.97 -17.29
N PHE A 131 -22.11 -5.91 -16.41
CA PHE A 131 -21.71 -7.29 -16.57
C PHE A 131 -22.50 -7.88 -17.74
N GLN A 132 -21.79 -8.32 -18.77
CA GLN A 132 -22.34 -9.17 -19.82
C GLN A 132 -22.32 -10.60 -19.27
N GLU A 133 -23.49 -11.21 -19.14
CA GLU A 133 -23.61 -12.60 -18.68
C GLU A 133 -22.91 -13.54 -19.68
N PRO A 134 -22.07 -14.49 -19.22
CA PRO A 134 -21.57 -15.53 -20.10
C PRO A 134 -22.69 -16.54 -20.38
N TYR A 135 -22.92 -16.73 -21.67
CA TYR A 135 -23.86 -17.65 -22.31
C TYR A 135 -23.89 -19.04 -21.64
N ASP A 136 -25.11 -19.51 -21.36
CA ASP A 136 -25.44 -20.93 -21.16
C ASP A 136 -25.19 -21.68 -22.47
N PHE A 137 -24.47 -22.80 -22.40
CA PHE A 137 -24.50 -23.83 -23.42
C PHE A 137 -24.81 -25.17 -22.75
N SER A 138 -25.87 -25.78 -23.25
CA SER A 138 -26.63 -26.95 -22.80
C SER A 138 -25.85 -28.13 -22.25
#